data_AF-A0A843UV69-F1
#
_entry.id   AF-A0A843UV69-F1
#
_cell.length_a   1.000
_cell.length_b   1.000
_cell.length_c   1.000
_cell.angle_alpha   90.00
_cell.angle_beta   90.00
_cell.angle_gamma   90.00
#
_symmetry.space_group_name_H-M   'P 1'
#
loop_
_entity.id
_entity.type
_entity.pdbx_description
1 polymer ?
#
loop_
_entity_poly.entity_id
_entity_poly.type
_entity_poly.pdbx_seq_one_letter_code
_entity_poly.pdbx_strand_id
1 'polypeptide(L)'
;MAVMAAAPFLLPALSTSAFPSGRSLPNPSQSRGTIPCHPKLRHSSRTPVAARSASAGESLLLAKADLLDLISDQARGVRTEGNASRRAGIVRAIDALALYGKDMVTTGPSLSATWRMMWTTEKEQLFIIKNARLFGTETGDVLQVIDVGKGLLNNVITFPPSGVFFVRSTCEAVSPQRVNFRFTSAVLRGNSWQIPLPPFGQGWFESLYLDEDIRVVKDIRGDYLVIDRAPYSWKE
;
A
#
# COMPACT_ATOMS: atom_id res chain seq x y z
N MET A 1 -34.65 23.30 11.32
CA MET A 1 -33.45 24.02 10.85
C MET A 1 -32.60 24.34 12.06
N ALA A 2 -31.50 23.60 12.25
CA ALA A 2 -30.50 23.91 13.25
C ALA A 2 -29.14 23.78 12.58
N VAL A 3 -28.43 24.90 12.57
CA VAL A 3 -27.11 25.11 11.98
C VAL A 3 -26.12 24.25 12.76
N MET A 4 -25.56 23.20 12.14
CA MET A 4 -24.43 22.48 12.70
C MET A 4 -23.14 23.01 12.08
N ALA A 5 -22.49 23.89 12.82
CA ALA A 5 -21.08 24.17 12.67
C ALA A 5 -20.28 22.90 12.99
N ALA A 6 -19.57 22.38 12.00
CA ALA A 6 -18.53 21.38 12.19
C ALA A 6 -17.39 21.65 11.20
N ALA A 7 -16.45 22.49 11.63
CA ALA A 7 -15.04 22.37 11.27
C ALA A 7 -14.32 21.92 12.57
N PRO A 8 -13.17 21.20 12.55
CA PRO A 8 -12.17 21.18 11.45
C PRO A 8 -11.50 19.81 11.22
N PHE A 9 -11.31 19.30 9.99
CA PHE A 9 -10.31 18.24 9.77
C PHE A 9 -9.50 18.42 8.48
N LEU A 10 -8.40 19.16 8.69
CA LEU A 10 -7.05 19.08 8.14
C LEU A 10 -6.85 18.91 6.62
N LEU A 11 -6.52 20.07 6.05
CA LEU A 11 -5.63 20.35 4.91
C LEU A 11 -4.37 19.45 4.87
N PRO A 12 -3.86 19.08 3.68
CA PRO A 12 -2.50 18.59 3.58
C PRO A 12 -1.52 19.75 3.71
N ALA A 13 -0.54 19.58 4.60
CA ALA A 13 0.63 20.42 4.69
C ALA A 13 1.42 20.38 3.37
N LEU A 14 1.76 21.57 2.87
CA LEU A 14 2.68 21.77 1.74
C LEU A 14 4.05 21.19 2.08
N SER A 15 4.51 20.21 1.30
CA SER A 15 5.92 19.80 1.31
C SER A 15 6.62 20.41 0.10
N THR A 16 7.43 21.43 0.36
CA THR A 16 8.44 21.95 -0.55
C THR A 16 9.73 21.16 -0.34
N SER A 17 10.18 20.42 -1.36
CA SER A 17 11.57 19.96 -1.40
C SER A 17 12.13 20.18 -2.80
N ALA A 18 13.04 21.15 -2.89
CA ALA A 18 13.85 21.44 -4.06
C ALA A 18 14.89 20.32 -4.28
N PHE A 19 14.99 19.87 -5.52
CA PHE A 19 16.11 19.07 -6.01
C PHE A 19 17.39 19.91 -6.09
N PRO A 20 18.55 19.27 -5.94
CA PRO A 20 19.62 19.55 -6.89
C PRO A 20 20.14 18.28 -7.56
N SER A 21 20.23 18.39 -8.88
CA SER A 21 20.85 17.47 -9.83
C SER A 21 22.38 17.50 -9.73
N GLY A 22 23.01 16.32 -9.95
CA GLY A 22 23.99 16.19 -11.03
C GLY A 22 25.48 15.97 -10.70
N ARG A 23 25.99 14.86 -11.28
CA ARG A 23 27.33 14.64 -11.90
C ARG A 23 28.56 14.59 -10.97
N SER A 24 29.62 13.83 -11.21
CA SER A 24 30.05 12.89 -12.26
C SER A 24 31.34 12.17 -11.81
N LEU A 25 31.59 10.96 -12.31
CA LEU A 25 32.84 10.18 -12.17
C LEU A 25 34.04 10.83 -12.91
N PRO A 26 35.26 10.36 -12.62
CA PRO A 26 36.04 9.71 -13.69
C PRO A 26 36.80 8.44 -13.27
N ASN A 27 37.06 7.64 -14.31
CA ASN A 27 37.87 6.41 -14.39
C ASN A 27 39.38 6.73 -14.36
N PRO A 28 40.29 5.76 -14.09
CA PRO A 28 41.15 5.30 -15.21
C PRO A 28 41.67 3.83 -15.17
N SER A 29 41.64 3.22 -16.36
CA SER A 29 42.64 2.37 -17.06
C SER A 29 43.53 1.30 -16.41
N GLN A 30 43.44 0.09 -17.03
CA GLN A 30 44.49 -0.80 -17.58
C GLN A 30 45.52 -1.54 -16.69
N SER A 31 45.62 -2.87 -16.89
CA SER A 31 46.83 -3.53 -17.46
C SER A 31 46.66 -5.04 -17.69
N ARG A 32 47.43 -5.56 -18.66
CA ARG A 32 47.51 -6.92 -19.22
C ARG A 32 48.32 -7.90 -18.34
N GLY A 33 48.08 -9.21 -18.47
CA GLY A 33 49.07 -10.24 -18.11
C GLY A 33 48.58 -11.70 -18.05
N THR A 34 48.72 -12.40 -19.19
CA THR A 34 49.13 -13.79 -19.47
C THR A 34 48.80 -15.01 -18.55
N ILE A 35 48.36 -16.08 -19.21
CA ILE A 35 48.03 -17.46 -18.76
C ILE A 35 49.30 -18.33 -18.58
N PRO A 36 49.30 -19.35 -17.69
CA PRO A 36 49.44 -20.75 -18.18
C PRO A 36 48.56 -21.80 -17.47
N CYS A 37 48.61 -23.02 -18.01
CA CYS A 37 47.59 -24.07 -18.09
C CYS A 37 47.63 -25.20 -17.02
N HIS A 38 46.47 -25.88 -16.84
CA HIS A 38 46.17 -27.27 -16.40
C HIS A 38 46.22 -27.66 -14.89
N PRO A 39 45.49 -28.71 -14.41
CA PRO A 39 44.66 -29.71 -15.12
C PRO A 39 43.17 -29.82 -14.68
N LYS A 40 42.39 -30.57 -15.47
CA LYS A 40 40.95 -30.82 -15.31
C LYS A 40 40.65 -31.78 -14.15
N LEU A 41 39.92 -31.32 -13.14
CA LEU A 41 39.13 -32.17 -12.24
C LEU A 41 37.65 -32.06 -12.64
N ARG A 42 37.10 -33.15 -13.17
CA ARG A 42 35.65 -33.28 -13.38
C ARG A 42 34.99 -33.56 -12.03
N HIS A 43 34.52 -32.53 -11.36
CA HIS A 43 33.47 -32.69 -10.36
C HIS A 43 32.12 -32.45 -11.03
N SER A 44 31.32 -33.52 -11.07
CA SER A 44 29.90 -33.46 -11.41
C SER A 44 29.20 -32.62 -10.35
N SER A 45 28.93 -31.36 -10.68
CA SER A 45 28.08 -30.48 -9.91
C SER A 45 26.61 -30.85 -10.16
N ARG A 46 26.05 -31.69 -9.29
CA ARG A 46 24.59 -31.75 -9.12
C ARG A 46 24.14 -30.42 -8.53
N THR A 47 23.46 -29.62 -9.34
CA THR A 47 22.82 -28.37 -8.94
C THR A 47 21.64 -28.66 -7.98
N PRO A 48 21.64 -28.12 -6.73
CA PRO A 48 20.50 -28.18 -5.83
C PRO A 48 19.67 -26.91 -6.00
N VAL A 49 18.95 -26.77 -7.12
CA VAL A 49 18.15 -25.55 -7.38
C VAL A 49 16.72 -25.68 -6.82
N ALA A 50 16.22 -26.90 -6.61
CA ALA A 50 14.81 -27.12 -6.21
C ALA A 50 14.53 -26.91 -4.70
N ALA A 51 15.51 -27.09 -3.82
CA ALA A 51 15.27 -27.06 -2.37
C ALA A 51 15.12 -25.64 -1.78
N ARG A 52 15.74 -24.62 -2.39
CA ARG A 52 15.74 -23.24 -1.84
C ARG A 52 14.44 -22.48 -2.11
N SER A 53 13.75 -22.80 -3.21
CA SER A 53 12.49 -22.14 -3.59
C SER A 53 11.28 -22.66 -2.80
N ALA A 54 11.26 -23.95 -2.45
CA ALA A 54 10.21 -24.52 -1.61
C ALA A 54 10.23 -23.93 -0.19
N SER A 55 11.42 -23.81 0.42
CA SER A 55 11.57 -23.23 1.77
C SER A 55 11.20 -21.75 1.84
N ALA A 56 11.45 -20.99 0.76
CA ALA A 56 11.10 -19.57 0.70
C ALA A 56 9.58 -19.35 0.64
N GLY A 57 8.87 -20.18 -0.13
CA GLY A 57 7.42 -20.17 -0.20
C GLY A 57 6.75 -20.51 1.12
N GLU A 58 7.20 -21.57 1.80
CA GLU A 58 6.71 -21.94 3.14
C GLU A 58 6.96 -20.83 4.18
N SER A 59 8.14 -20.20 4.13
CA SER A 59 8.47 -19.11 5.05
C SER A 59 7.59 -17.87 4.84
N LEU A 60 7.27 -17.53 3.58
CA LEU A 60 6.33 -16.45 3.28
C LEU A 60 4.91 -16.77 3.76
N LEU A 61 4.46 -18.02 3.59
CA LEU A 61 3.13 -18.44 4.06
C LEU A 61 2.99 -18.32 5.58
N LEU A 62 4.01 -18.73 6.35
CA LEU A 62 4.02 -18.58 7.81
C LEU A 62 4.05 -17.11 8.21
N ALA A 63 4.94 -16.31 7.62
CA ALA A 63 5.04 -14.87 7.93
C ALA A 63 3.74 -14.10 7.56
N LYS A 64 3.08 -14.49 6.48
CA LYS A 64 1.75 -13.99 6.12
C LYS A 64 0.72 -14.37 7.18
N ALA A 65 0.66 -15.64 7.59
CA ALA A 65 -0.27 -16.11 8.60
C ALA A 65 -0.09 -15.35 9.92
N ASP A 66 1.15 -15.16 10.36
CA ASP A 66 1.50 -14.38 11.55
C ASP A 66 1.02 -12.92 11.43
N LEU A 67 1.23 -12.26 10.29
CA LEU A 67 0.73 -10.90 10.06
C LEU A 67 -0.80 -10.85 10.14
N LEU A 68 -1.50 -11.81 9.52
CA LEU A 68 -2.95 -11.86 9.52
C LEU A 68 -3.52 -12.09 10.93
N ASP A 69 -2.90 -12.96 11.72
CA ASP A 69 -3.26 -13.16 13.12
C ASP A 69 -3.10 -11.86 13.92
N LEU A 70 -1.95 -11.19 13.77
CA LEU A 70 -1.65 -9.92 14.45
C LEU A 70 -2.64 -8.80 14.12
N ILE A 71 -3.25 -8.77 12.92
CA ILE A 71 -4.20 -7.71 12.54
C ILE A 71 -5.68 -8.09 12.74
N SER A 72 -5.98 -9.38 12.94
CA SER A 72 -7.34 -9.95 12.91
C SER A 72 -8.34 -9.26 13.86
N ASP A 73 -7.88 -8.89 15.05
CA ASP A 73 -8.70 -8.28 16.11
C ASP A 73 -8.44 -6.77 16.25
N GLN A 74 -7.83 -6.09 15.27
CA GLN A 74 -7.45 -4.67 15.45
C GLN A 74 -8.50 -3.65 15.01
N ALA A 75 -9.66 -4.09 14.53
CA ALA A 75 -10.72 -3.21 14.01
C ALA A 75 -10.17 -2.21 12.98
N ARG A 76 -9.53 -2.73 11.91
CA ARG A 76 -8.85 -1.96 10.86
C ARG A 76 -7.70 -1.05 11.32
N GLY A 77 -7.23 -1.23 12.56
CA GLY A 77 -6.11 -0.49 13.14
C GLY A 77 -6.50 0.47 14.26
N VAL A 78 -7.80 0.68 14.51
CA VAL A 78 -8.30 1.57 15.58
C VAL A 78 -7.80 1.13 16.96
N ARG A 79 -7.74 -0.18 17.23
CA ARG A 79 -7.23 -0.70 18.51
C ARG A 79 -5.73 -0.55 18.66
N THR A 80 -4.98 -0.61 17.55
CA THR A 80 -3.52 -0.46 17.57
C THR A 80 -3.05 0.99 17.60
N GLU A 81 -3.90 1.95 17.20
CA GLU A 81 -3.56 3.38 17.21
C GLU A 81 -3.07 3.85 18.59
N GLY A 82 -3.77 3.45 19.65
CA GLY A 82 -3.44 3.79 21.03
C GLY A 82 -2.45 2.84 21.72
N ASN A 83 -1.93 1.82 21.01
CA ASN A 83 -1.03 0.81 21.57
C ASN A 83 0.27 0.74 20.75
N ALA A 84 1.25 1.53 21.17
CA ALA A 84 2.54 1.65 20.48
C ALA A 84 3.30 0.31 20.37
N SER A 85 3.27 -0.53 21.41
CA SER A 85 3.95 -1.82 21.40
C SER A 85 3.32 -2.78 20.37
N ARG A 86 1.98 -2.86 20.34
CA ARG A 86 1.25 -3.69 19.38
C ARG A 86 1.43 -3.20 17.95
N ARG A 87 1.33 -1.88 17.73
CA ARG A 87 1.62 -1.25 16.43
C ARG A 87 3.05 -1.56 15.97
N ALA A 88 4.04 -1.43 16.83
CA ALA A 88 5.42 -1.74 16.50
C ALA A 88 5.62 -3.23 16.17
N GLY A 89 4.91 -4.14 16.84
CA GLY A 89 4.89 -5.57 16.50
C GLY A 89 4.42 -5.84 15.08
N ILE A 90 3.28 -5.25 14.68
CA ILE A 90 2.73 -5.40 13.32
C ILE A 90 3.68 -4.79 12.28
N VAL A 91 4.20 -3.59 12.54
CA VAL A 91 5.15 -2.93 11.61
C VAL A 91 6.41 -3.77 11.44
N ARG A 92 6.96 -4.36 12.50
CA ARG A 92 8.11 -5.28 12.39
C ARG A 92 7.79 -6.51 11.55
N ALA A 93 6.59 -7.08 11.67
CA ALA A 93 6.17 -8.21 10.85
C ALA A 93 6.07 -7.81 9.36
N ILE A 94 5.52 -6.63 9.07
CA ILE A 94 5.48 -6.07 7.71
C ILE A 94 6.88 -5.83 7.15
N ASP A 95 7.77 -5.21 7.93
CA ASP A 95 9.14 -4.92 7.49
C ASP A 95 9.93 -6.21 7.21
N ALA A 96 9.69 -7.28 7.98
CA ALA A 96 10.28 -8.59 7.71
C ALA A 96 9.77 -9.20 6.39
N LEU A 97 8.50 -8.96 6.04
CA LEU A 97 7.91 -9.41 4.78
C LEU A 97 8.50 -8.69 3.55
N ALA A 98 9.01 -7.47 3.70
CA ALA A 98 9.59 -6.69 2.60
C ALA A 98 10.75 -7.42 1.87
N LEU A 99 11.45 -8.33 2.55
CA LEU A 99 12.53 -9.14 1.97
C LEU A 99 12.05 -10.07 0.85
N TYR A 100 10.81 -10.56 0.93
CA TYR A 100 10.22 -11.42 -0.10
C TYR A 100 9.80 -10.62 -1.35
N GLY A 101 9.66 -9.30 -1.20
CA GLY A 101 9.15 -8.41 -2.23
C GLY A 101 10.18 -7.77 -3.14
N LYS A 102 11.47 -7.80 -2.79
CA LYS A 102 12.47 -6.84 -3.30
C LYS A 102 12.55 -6.69 -4.83
N ASP A 103 12.32 -7.77 -5.58
CA ASP A 103 12.43 -7.79 -7.03
C ASP A 103 11.10 -8.07 -7.75
N MET A 104 9.97 -8.02 -7.02
CA MET A 104 8.64 -8.26 -7.58
C MET A 104 8.11 -7.03 -8.32
N VAL A 105 7.54 -7.25 -9.52
CA VAL A 105 6.76 -6.23 -10.21
C VAL A 105 5.36 -6.19 -9.59
N THR A 106 4.99 -5.07 -8.95
CA THR A 106 3.68 -4.90 -8.30
C THR A 106 2.77 -3.90 -8.99
N THR A 107 3.23 -3.29 -10.07
CA THR A 107 2.50 -2.27 -10.84
C THR A 107 1.84 -2.81 -12.12
N GLY A 108 1.86 -4.14 -12.31
CA GLY A 108 1.26 -4.80 -13.45
C GLY A 108 -0.28 -4.89 -13.41
N PRO A 109 -0.90 -5.58 -14.39
CA PRO A 109 -2.36 -5.67 -14.52
C PRO A 109 -3.08 -6.24 -13.30
N SER A 110 -2.42 -7.08 -12.49
CA SER A 110 -2.97 -7.65 -11.26
C SER A 110 -3.32 -6.59 -10.21
N LEU A 111 -2.73 -5.38 -10.28
CA LEU A 111 -3.05 -4.27 -9.40
C LEU A 111 -4.46 -3.71 -9.68
N SER A 112 -4.99 -3.88 -10.89
CA SER A 112 -6.36 -3.47 -11.25
C SER A 112 -7.37 -4.34 -10.49
N ALA A 113 -7.98 -3.78 -9.45
CA ALA A 113 -8.93 -4.46 -8.59
C ALA A 113 -9.70 -3.48 -7.71
N THR A 114 -10.72 -4.01 -7.02
CA THR A 114 -11.21 -3.42 -5.77
C THR A 114 -10.45 -4.05 -4.62
N TRP A 115 -9.64 -3.26 -3.92
CA TRP A 115 -8.92 -3.67 -2.73
C TRP A 115 -9.64 -3.18 -1.49
N ARG A 116 -9.82 -4.02 -0.48
CA ARG A 116 -10.49 -3.68 0.78
C ARG A 116 -9.49 -3.68 1.92
N MET A 117 -9.62 -2.71 2.81
CA MET A 117 -8.75 -2.54 3.96
C MET A 117 -9.02 -3.57 5.05
N MET A 118 -7.96 -4.27 5.45
CA MET A 118 -7.92 -5.11 6.64
C MET A 118 -7.33 -4.35 7.83
N TRP A 119 -6.29 -3.53 7.60
CA TRP A 119 -5.58 -2.77 8.64
C TRP A 119 -4.82 -1.57 8.08
N THR A 120 -4.67 -0.49 8.84
CA THR A 120 -3.84 0.67 8.49
C THR A 120 -3.18 1.36 9.69
N THR A 121 -2.09 2.11 9.43
CA THR A 121 -1.54 3.10 10.37
C THR A 121 -1.98 4.54 10.10
N GLU A 122 -2.68 4.78 8.99
CA GLU A 122 -3.04 6.11 8.51
C GLU A 122 -4.06 6.79 9.44
N LYS A 123 -3.63 7.88 10.09
CA LYS A 123 -4.41 8.57 11.13
C LYS A 123 -5.73 9.12 10.62
N GLU A 124 -5.76 9.66 9.41
CA GLU A 124 -6.95 10.29 8.83
C GLU A 124 -8.04 9.25 8.54
N GLN A 125 -7.67 8.07 8.05
CA GLN A 125 -8.60 6.96 7.86
C GLN A 125 -9.09 6.41 9.20
N LEU A 126 -8.18 6.21 10.17
CA LEU A 126 -8.54 5.77 11.52
C LEU A 126 -9.47 6.77 12.20
N PHE A 127 -9.27 8.08 12.00
CA PHE A 127 -10.15 9.12 12.49
C PHE A 127 -11.58 8.96 11.94
N ILE A 128 -11.74 8.74 10.63
CA ILE A 128 -13.06 8.52 10.02
C ILE A 128 -13.71 7.25 10.59
N ILE A 129 -12.97 6.14 10.65
CA ILE A 129 -13.47 4.85 11.15
C ILE A 129 -13.93 4.96 12.61
N LYS A 130 -13.14 5.64 13.45
CA LYS A 130 -13.41 5.82 14.88
C LYS A 130 -14.63 6.70 15.13
N ASN A 131 -14.83 7.74 14.32
CA ASN A 131 -15.84 8.77 14.58
C ASN A 131 -17.13 8.60 13.79
N ALA A 132 -17.23 7.65 12.84
CA ALA A 132 -18.45 7.44 12.04
C ALA A 132 -19.73 7.32 12.90
N ARG A 133 -19.64 6.68 14.08
CA ARG A 133 -20.76 6.53 15.02
C ARG A 133 -21.25 7.84 15.61
N LEU A 134 -20.39 8.85 15.73
CA LEU A 134 -20.79 10.20 16.16
C LEU A 134 -21.69 10.90 15.13
N PHE A 135 -21.67 10.43 13.88
CA PHE A 135 -22.50 10.94 12.79
C PHE A 135 -23.71 10.04 12.50
N GLY A 136 -24.07 9.14 13.44
CA GLY A 136 -25.25 8.28 13.32
C GLY A 136 -25.12 7.17 12.25
N THR A 137 -23.90 6.84 11.84
CA THR A 137 -23.60 5.76 10.88
C THR A 137 -22.46 4.90 11.40
N GLU A 138 -22.12 3.85 10.66
CA GLU A 138 -20.90 3.08 10.87
C GLU A 138 -20.06 3.08 9.60
N THR A 139 -18.77 2.82 9.73
CA THR A 139 -17.93 2.64 8.56
C THR A 139 -18.11 1.23 8.02
N GLY A 140 -18.62 1.12 6.80
CA GLY A 140 -18.64 -0.11 6.01
C GLY A 140 -17.24 -0.46 5.50
N ASP A 141 -17.14 -0.85 4.24
CA ASP A 141 -15.84 -1.12 3.61
C ASP A 141 -15.06 0.17 3.32
N VAL A 142 -13.74 0.10 3.52
CA VAL A 142 -12.73 1.09 3.12
C VAL A 142 -11.97 0.47 1.96
N LEU A 143 -12.06 1.07 0.78
CA LEU A 143 -11.62 0.48 -0.47
C LEU A 143 -10.61 1.36 -1.21
N GLN A 144 -9.73 0.71 -1.95
CA GLN A 144 -8.92 1.32 -3.00
C GLN A 144 -9.25 0.62 -4.32
N VAL A 145 -9.93 1.33 -5.22
CA VAL A 145 -10.36 0.83 -6.52
C VAL A 145 -9.38 1.32 -7.57
N ILE A 146 -8.63 0.41 -8.19
CA ILE A 146 -7.58 0.75 -9.17
C ILE A 146 -7.95 0.17 -10.53
N ASP A 147 -7.75 0.97 -11.57
CA ASP A 147 -7.74 0.56 -12.97
C ASP A 147 -6.45 1.09 -13.60
N VAL A 148 -5.42 0.23 -13.65
CA VAL A 148 -4.10 0.59 -14.20
C VAL A 148 -4.21 0.96 -15.67
N GLY A 149 -5.06 0.25 -16.43
CA GLY A 149 -5.24 0.50 -17.86
C GLY A 149 -5.82 1.88 -18.16
N LYS A 150 -6.66 2.40 -17.26
CA LYS A 150 -7.23 3.76 -17.35
C LYS A 150 -6.46 4.82 -16.55
N GLY A 151 -5.41 4.44 -15.83
CA GLY A 151 -4.69 5.35 -14.93
C GLY A 151 -5.58 5.93 -13.82
N LEU A 152 -6.49 5.13 -13.27
CA LEU A 152 -7.43 5.55 -12.23
C LEU A 152 -7.14 4.85 -10.90
N LEU A 153 -7.22 5.63 -9.82
CA LEU A 153 -7.23 5.14 -8.45
C LEU A 153 -8.26 5.92 -7.67
N ASN A 154 -9.21 5.22 -7.05
CA ASN A 154 -10.21 5.84 -6.20
C ASN A 154 -10.13 5.26 -4.79
N ASN A 155 -10.08 6.14 -3.78
CA ASN A 155 -10.25 5.74 -2.38
C ASN A 155 -11.72 5.92 -2.00
N VAL A 156 -12.30 4.91 -1.37
CA VAL A 156 -13.72 4.84 -1.02
C VAL A 156 -13.85 4.49 0.45
N ILE A 157 -14.70 5.19 1.18
CA ILE A 157 -15.18 4.75 2.49
C ILE A 157 -16.69 4.72 2.42
N THR A 158 -17.29 3.55 2.64
CA THR A 158 -18.74 3.40 2.62
C THR A 158 -19.34 3.61 4.02
N PHE A 159 -20.56 4.12 4.06
CA PHE A 159 -21.30 4.40 5.29
C PHE A 159 -22.72 3.83 5.17
N PRO A 160 -22.99 2.62 5.70
CA PRO A 160 -24.32 2.03 5.66
C PRO A 160 -25.38 2.87 6.41
N PRO A 161 -26.67 2.77 6.02
CA PRO A 161 -27.19 2.00 4.87
C PRO A 161 -26.95 2.69 3.52
N SER A 162 -26.65 3.99 3.52
CA SER A 162 -26.44 4.79 2.32
C SER A 162 -25.47 5.92 2.61
N GLY A 163 -24.31 5.91 1.97
CA GLY A 163 -23.33 6.96 2.11
C GLY A 163 -21.94 6.54 1.64
N VAL A 164 -21.18 7.49 1.11
CA VAL A 164 -19.83 7.25 0.63
C VAL A 164 -18.99 8.51 0.75
N PHE A 165 -17.77 8.37 1.27
CA PHE A 165 -16.69 9.32 1.05
C PHE A 165 -15.80 8.77 -0.06
N PHE A 166 -15.71 9.53 -1.14
CA PHE A 166 -15.10 9.09 -2.38
C PHE A 166 -14.06 10.10 -2.85
N VAL A 167 -12.82 9.65 -3.01
CA VAL A 167 -11.72 10.47 -3.51
C VAL A 167 -11.24 9.87 -4.83
N ARG A 168 -11.43 10.61 -5.93
CA ARG A 168 -10.93 10.23 -7.25
C ARG A 168 -9.49 10.68 -7.42
N SER A 169 -8.71 9.85 -8.10
CA SER A 169 -7.32 10.12 -8.41
C SER A 169 -6.96 9.62 -9.79
N THR A 170 -6.02 10.30 -10.44
CA THR A 170 -5.22 9.69 -11.51
C THR A 170 -4.05 8.95 -10.89
N CYS A 171 -3.61 7.86 -11.50
CA CYS A 171 -2.41 7.14 -11.09
C CYS A 171 -1.54 6.70 -12.27
N GLU A 172 -0.23 6.56 -12.02
CA GLU A 172 0.76 6.16 -13.02
C GLU A 172 1.85 5.31 -12.36
N ALA A 173 2.18 4.17 -12.98
CA ALA A 173 3.32 3.35 -12.57
C ALA A 173 4.62 4.03 -13.01
N VAL A 174 5.47 4.39 -12.06
CA VAL A 174 6.76 5.07 -12.32
C VAL A 174 7.96 4.18 -12.08
N SER A 175 7.76 3.01 -11.49
CA SER A 175 8.76 1.95 -11.36
C SER A 175 8.07 0.57 -11.28
N PRO A 176 8.82 -0.54 -11.23
CA PRO A 176 8.24 -1.87 -11.00
C PRO A 176 7.36 -1.99 -9.76
N GLN A 177 7.55 -1.15 -8.74
CA GLN A 177 6.80 -1.21 -7.48
C GLN A 177 6.05 0.06 -7.13
N ARG A 178 6.46 1.20 -7.69
CA ARG A 178 5.96 2.51 -7.29
C ARG A 178 4.90 3.02 -8.24
N VAL A 179 3.79 3.47 -7.65
CA VAL A 179 2.70 4.15 -8.34
C VAL A 179 2.57 5.55 -7.77
N ASN A 180 2.65 6.55 -8.63
CA ASN A 180 2.31 7.92 -8.27
C ASN A 180 0.79 8.11 -8.43
N PHE A 181 0.20 8.94 -7.58
CA PHE A 181 -1.19 9.34 -7.72
C PHE A 181 -1.39 10.82 -7.39
N ARG A 182 -2.48 11.39 -7.91
CA ARG A 182 -2.90 12.77 -7.64
C ARG A 182 -4.41 12.83 -7.54
N PHE A 183 -4.91 13.44 -6.48
CA PHE A 183 -6.34 13.61 -6.27
C PHE A 183 -6.92 14.61 -7.27
N THR A 184 -8.10 14.30 -7.79
CA THR A 184 -8.82 15.11 -8.78
C THR A 184 -10.17 15.58 -8.27
N SER A 185 -10.80 14.84 -7.36
CA SER A 185 -12.02 15.27 -6.66
C SER A 185 -12.18 14.49 -5.35
N ALA A 186 -12.81 15.12 -4.37
CA ALA A 186 -13.28 14.45 -3.17
C ALA A 186 -14.76 14.79 -2.96
N VAL A 187 -15.55 13.80 -2.57
CA VAL A 187 -16.99 13.94 -2.42
C VAL A 187 -17.45 13.13 -1.22
N LEU A 188 -18.21 13.75 -0.32
CA LEU A 188 -19.02 13.05 0.65
C LEU A 188 -20.47 13.05 0.16
N ARG A 189 -21.06 11.87 -0.01
CA ARG A 189 -22.43 11.68 -0.51
C ARG A 189 -23.24 10.87 0.50
N GLY A 190 -24.48 11.28 0.74
CA GLY A 190 -25.51 10.49 1.43
C GLY A 190 -26.65 10.14 0.47
N ASN A 191 -27.80 9.69 0.99
CA ASN A 191 -28.92 9.23 0.16
C ASN A 191 -29.44 10.30 -0.84
N SER A 192 -29.55 11.55 -0.39
CA SER A 192 -30.16 12.64 -1.17
C SER A 192 -29.34 13.93 -1.17
N TRP A 193 -28.06 13.84 -0.79
CA TRP A 193 -27.19 15.00 -0.68
C TRP A 193 -25.75 14.64 -1.07
N GLN A 194 -25.03 15.64 -1.58
CA GLN A 194 -23.63 15.53 -1.94
C GLN A 194 -22.91 16.81 -1.54
N ILE A 195 -21.79 16.67 -0.86
CA ILE A 195 -20.90 17.76 -0.47
C ILE A 195 -19.57 17.52 -1.19
N PRO A 196 -19.20 18.36 -2.19
CA PRO A 196 -17.86 18.34 -2.72
C PRO A 196 -16.89 18.82 -1.65
N LEU A 197 -15.79 18.10 -1.51
CA LEU A 197 -14.69 18.46 -0.64
C LEU A 197 -13.52 18.87 -1.53
N PRO A 198 -12.77 19.92 -1.17
CA PRO A 198 -11.59 20.32 -1.93
C PRO A 198 -10.62 19.14 -2.09
N PRO A 199 -10.25 18.74 -3.33
CA PRO A 199 -9.25 17.71 -3.53
C PRO A 199 -7.88 18.34 -3.32
N PHE A 200 -7.12 17.80 -2.37
CA PHE A 200 -5.75 18.24 -2.16
C PHE A 200 -4.86 17.05 -1.89
N GLY A 201 -3.79 16.96 -2.66
CA GLY A 201 -2.76 15.97 -2.39
C GLY A 201 -2.37 15.19 -3.63
N GLN A 202 -1.11 14.79 -3.59
CA GLN A 202 -0.51 13.83 -4.47
C GLN A 202 0.46 13.03 -3.63
N GLY A 203 0.81 11.84 -4.10
CA GLY A 203 1.72 10.98 -3.38
C GLY A 203 2.13 9.81 -4.24
N TRP A 204 2.73 8.85 -3.56
CA TRP A 204 3.07 7.58 -4.15
C TRP A 204 2.79 6.48 -3.13
N PHE A 205 2.61 5.27 -3.65
CA PHE A 205 2.65 4.07 -2.85
C PHE A 205 3.48 3.00 -3.52
N GLU A 206 4.00 2.09 -2.72
CA GLU A 206 4.64 0.85 -3.12
C GLU A 206 3.84 -0.32 -2.58
N SER A 207 3.81 -1.43 -3.31
CA SER A 207 3.10 -2.64 -2.90
C SER A 207 4.03 -3.83 -2.77
N LEU A 208 3.65 -4.73 -1.86
CA LEU A 208 4.19 -6.07 -1.71
C LEU A 208 3.01 -7.04 -1.77
N TYR A 209 2.99 -7.93 -2.76
CA TYR A 209 2.03 -9.04 -2.79
C TYR A 209 2.47 -10.13 -1.81
N LEU A 210 1.58 -10.50 -0.89
CA LEU A 210 1.76 -11.68 -0.05
C LEU A 210 1.25 -12.93 -0.78
N ASP A 211 0.27 -12.75 -1.65
CA ASP A 211 -0.24 -13.68 -2.65
C ASP A 211 -1.11 -12.91 -3.69
N GLU A 212 -2.00 -13.61 -4.41
CA GLU A 212 -2.89 -13.03 -5.42
C GLU A 212 -4.01 -12.15 -4.84
N ASP A 213 -4.33 -12.35 -3.56
CA ASP A 213 -5.47 -11.76 -2.88
C ASP A 213 -5.07 -10.70 -1.87
N ILE A 214 -3.86 -10.73 -1.32
CA ILE A 214 -3.44 -9.84 -0.24
C ILE A 214 -2.17 -9.09 -0.64
N ARG A 215 -2.18 -7.78 -0.40
CA ARG A 215 -0.98 -6.95 -0.49
C ARG A 215 -0.80 -6.05 0.72
N VAL A 216 0.45 -5.77 1.02
CA VAL A 216 0.85 -4.69 1.91
C VAL A 216 1.21 -3.49 1.06
N VAL A 217 0.81 -2.31 1.49
CA VAL A 217 1.08 -1.04 0.83
C VAL A 217 1.82 -0.13 1.78
N LYS A 218 2.84 0.57 1.28
CA LYS A 218 3.52 1.65 1.98
C LYS A 218 3.33 2.95 1.20
N ASP A 219 2.87 4.00 1.86
CA ASP A 219 2.66 5.31 1.23
C ASP A 219 3.87 6.25 1.40
N ILE A 220 3.78 7.42 0.78
CA ILE A 220 4.78 8.50 0.86
C ILE A 220 5.09 8.99 2.28
N ARG A 221 4.15 8.86 3.22
CA ARG A 221 4.32 9.25 4.63
C ARG A 221 4.92 8.12 5.48
N GLY A 222 5.10 6.94 4.89
CA GLY A 222 5.54 5.75 5.58
C GLY A 222 4.43 5.05 6.34
N ASP A 223 3.17 5.37 6.07
CA ASP A 223 2.03 4.63 6.60
C ASP A 223 1.84 3.32 5.82
N TYR A 224 1.37 2.30 6.55
CA TYR A 224 1.14 0.96 6.02
C TYR A 224 -0.36 0.67 5.90
N LEU A 225 -0.74 -0.02 4.83
CA LEU A 225 -2.05 -0.65 4.69
C LEU A 225 -1.86 -2.15 4.42
N VAL A 226 -2.64 -2.99 5.08
CA VAL A 226 -2.83 -4.40 4.69
C VAL A 226 -4.22 -4.50 4.07
N ILE A 227 -4.28 -4.97 2.84
CA ILE A 227 -5.50 -4.97 2.04
C ILE A 227 -5.70 -6.31 1.32
N ASP A 228 -6.95 -6.74 1.23
CA ASP A 228 -7.37 -7.92 0.47
C ASP A 228 -8.12 -7.54 -0.81
N ARG A 229 -8.16 -8.44 -1.79
CA ARG A 229 -8.96 -8.31 -2.99
C ARG A 229 -10.42 -8.53 -2.59
N ALA A 230 -11.26 -7.52 -2.77
CA ALA A 230 -12.67 -7.65 -2.48
C ALA A 230 -13.30 -8.70 -3.43
N PRO A 231 -14.25 -9.52 -2.95
CA PRO A 231 -14.93 -10.53 -3.78
C PRO A 231 -15.93 -9.91 -4.77
N TYR A 232 -15.90 -8.58 -4.94
CA TYR A 232 -16.79 -7.80 -5.78
C TYR A 232 -16.01 -6.65 -6.43
N SER A 233 -16.52 -6.15 -7.54
CA SER A 233 -16.02 -4.91 -8.17
C SER A 233 -16.87 -3.74 -7.70
N TRP A 234 -16.30 -2.85 -6.90
CA TRP A 234 -16.99 -1.63 -6.50
C TRP A 234 -17.18 -0.71 -7.71
N LYS A 235 -18.37 -0.12 -7.81
CA LYS A 235 -18.74 0.87 -8.81
C LYS A 235 -19.35 2.06 -8.09
N GLU A 236 -19.09 3.26 -8.62
CA GLU A 236 -19.74 4.48 -8.14
C GLU A 236 -21.24 4.47 -8.39
#